data_AF-A0A1G2K6C8-F1
#
_entry.id   AF-A0A1G2K6C8-F1
#
_cell.length_a   1.000
_cell.length_b   1.000
_cell.length_c   1.000
_cell.angle_alpha   90.00
_cell.angle_beta   90.00
_cell.angle_gamma   90.00
#
_symmetry.space_group_name_H-M   'P 1'
#
loop_
_entity.id
_entity.type
_entity.pdbx_description
1 polymer ?
#
loop_
_entity_poly.entity_id
_entity_poly.type
_entity_poly.pdbx_seq_one_letter_code
_entity_poly.pdbx_strand_id
1 'polypeptide(L)'
;MARDPLAYWVPEDRLACETVSSFEVLAGVGIQILTRMKHDVGDTPVGMVCGPISTGGLGSQEKNLQALTSWIAKLVSSGHPIFSQLPFESALWRISNVSDCLGEFALLEGFYLKLFQSGLIGILYFLQNWQTSVGATWEHDQALALGIERKYLEGNLPF
;
A
#
# COMPACT_ATOMS: atom_id res chain seq x y z
N MET A 1 -13.04 -10.60 -12.91
CA MET A 1 -12.38 -10.54 -11.59
C MET A 1 -10.93 -10.14 -11.84
N ALA A 2 -10.37 -9.20 -11.07
CA ALA A 2 -8.95 -8.90 -11.20
C ALA A 2 -8.14 -10.07 -10.62
N ARG A 3 -6.87 -10.15 -11.01
CA ARG A 3 -5.95 -11.16 -10.47
C ARG A 3 -5.67 -10.88 -8.99
N ASP A 4 -5.47 -11.95 -8.22
CA ASP A 4 -4.97 -11.83 -6.84
C ASP A 4 -3.65 -11.04 -6.83
N PRO A 5 -3.50 -10.00 -5.99
CA PRO A 5 -2.27 -9.22 -5.88
C PRO A 5 -1.02 -10.07 -5.61
N LEU A 6 -1.17 -11.18 -4.88
CA LEU A 6 -0.08 -12.09 -4.56
C LEU A 6 0.43 -12.89 -5.77
N ALA A 7 -0.35 -12.97 -6.86
CA ALA A 7 0.06 -13.68 -8.06
C ALA A 7 1.15 -12.96 -8.86
N TYR A 8 1.44 -11.69 -8.56
CA TYR A 8 2.52 -10.91 -9.19
C TYR A 8 3.85 -11.00 -8.44
N TRP A 9 3.85 -11.68 -7.29
CA TRP A 9 5.06 -11.94 -6.50
C TRP A 9 5.81 -13.13 -7.06
N VAL A 10 7.12 -12.96 -7.22
CA VAL A 10 8.05 -14.05 -7.53
C VAL A 10 8.90 -14.38 -6.29
N PRO A 11 9.52 -15.57 -6.22
CA PRO A 11 10.35 -15.95 -5.06
C PRO A 11 11.44 -14.93 -4.72
N GLU A 12 12.00 -14.27 -5.73
CA GLU A 12 13.05 -13.26 -5.58
C GLU A 12 12.55 -12.02 -4.83
N ASP A 13 11.29 -11.61 -5.02
CA ASP A 13 10.71 -10.47 -4.29
C ASP A 13 10.63 -10.76 -2.79
N ARG A 14 10.26 -12.01 -2.44
CA ARG A 14 10.14 -12.44 -1.04
C ARG A 14 11.50 -12.47 -0.37
N LEU A 15 12.50 -13.05 -1.04
CA LEU A 15 13.88 -13.07 -0.55
C LEU A 15 14.45 -11.65 -0.41
N ALA A 16 14.12 -10.75 -1.33
CA ALA A 16 14.51 -9.35 -1.21
C ALA A 16 13.88 -8.71 0.03
N CYS A 17 12.58 -8.91 0.29
CA CYS A 17 11.92 -8.38 1.49
C CYS A 17 12.55 -8.88 2.81
N GLU A 18 13.14 -10.07 2.81
CA GLU A 18 13.83 -10.61 3.99
C GLU A 18 15.21 -9.98 4.24
N THR A 19 15.87 -9.50 3.19
CA THR A 19 17.31 -9.15 3.25
C THR A 19 17.60 -7.65 3.14
N VAL A 20 16.71 -6.85 2.53
CA VAL A 20 16.95 -5.42 2.31
C VAL A 20 16.97 -4.61 3.61
N SER A 21 17.81 -3.59 3.68
CA SER A 21 18.04 -2.79 4.90
C SER A 21 17.60 -1.33 4.81
N SER A 22 17.03 -0.88 3.69
CA SER A 22 16.49 0.48 3.54
C SER A 22 15.12 0.49 2.86
N PHE A 23 14.32 1.52 3.16
CA PHE A 23 13.00 1.70 2.58
C PHE A 23 13.05 1.93 1.07
N GLU A 24 14.06 2.61 0.57
CA GLU A 24 14.24 2.89 -0.86
C GLU A 24 14.50 1.61 -1.66
N VAL A 25 15.33 0.71 -1.11
CA VAL A 25 15.58 -0.59 -1.76
C VAL A 25 14.32 -1.45 -1.72
N LEU A 26 13.57 -1.41 -0.61
CA LEU A 26 12.29 -2.11 -0.49
C LEU A 26 11.25 -1.54 -1.48
N ALA A 27 11.23 -0.22 -1.71
CA ALA A 27 10.39 0.41 -2.73
C ALA A 27 10.74 -0.08 -4.13
N GLY A 28 12.03 -0.33 -4.40
CA GLY A 28 12.46 -0.96 -5.65
C GLY A 28 11.77 -2.30 -5.92
N VAL A 29 11.60 -3.13 -4.88
CA VAL A 29 10.84 -4.39 -4.98
C VAL A 29 9.36 -4.12 -5.28
N GLY A 30 8.75 -3.17 -4.57
CA GLY A 30 7.36 -2.75 -4.84
C GLY A 30 7.15 -2.26 -6.28
N ILE A 31 8.07 -1.45 -6.80
CA ILE A 31 8.04 -0.95 -8.19
C ILE A 31 8.16 -2.08 -9.21
N GLN A 32 8.98 -3.11 -8.95
CA GLN A 32 9.08 -4.27 -9.84
C GLN A 32 7.76 -5.05 -9.90
N ILE A 33 7.10 -5.26 -8.76
CA ILE A 33 5.78 -5.91 -8.69
C ILE A 33 4.74 -5.06 -9.44
N LEU A 34 4.70 -3.75 -9.17
CA LEU A 34 3.81 -2.81 -9.86
C LEU A 34 4.05 -2.79 -11.37
N THR A 35 5.29 -2.93 -11.82
CA THR A 35 5.64 -3.01 -13.25
C THR A 35 5.06 -4.28 -13.88
N ARG A 36 5.15 -5.42 -13.20
CA ARG A 36 4.51 -6.68 -13.65
C ARG A 36 2.99 -6.54 -13.69
N MET A 37 2.39 -5.92 -12.67
CA MET A 37 0.97 -5.63 -12.64
C MET A 37 0.56 -4.75 -13.82
N LYS A 38 1.27 -3.65 -14.05
CA LYS A 38 0.98 -2.71 -15.15
C LYS A 38 1.12 -3.34 -16.53
N HIS A 39 2.11 -4.20 -16.73
CA HIS A 39 2.24 -4.97 -17.96
C HIS A 39 1.01 -5.88 -18.21
N ASP A 40 0.48 -6.51 -17.17
CA ASP A 40 -0.67 -7.42 -17.25
C ASP A 40 -2.01 -6.69 -17.49
N VAL A 41 -2.21 -5.55 -16.83
CA VAL A 41 -3.51 -4.82 -16.85
C VAL A 41 -3.58 -3.69 -17.87
N GLY A 42 -2.46 -3.36 -18.52
CA GLY A 42 -2.34 -2.30 -19.53
C GLY A 42 -2.71 -0.92 -19.00
N ASP A 43 -3.63 -0.25 -19.70
CA ASP A 43 -4.09 1.10 -19.38
C ASP A 43 -4.97 1.15 -18.12
N THR A 44 -5.43 0.01 -17.60
CA THR A 44 -6.22 -0.04 -16.38
C THR A 44 -5.41 0.52 -15.20
N PRO A 45 -5.95 1.47 -14.42
CA PRO A 45 -5.28 1.98 -13.23
C PRO A 45 -5.09 0.86 -12.20
N VAL A 46 -3.84 0.69 -11.73
CA VAL A 46 -3.58 -0.12 -10.54
C VAL A 46 -3.89 0.74 -9.32
N GLY A 47 -4.69 0.22 -8.41
CA GLY A 47 -5.09 0.90 -7.19
C GLY A 47 -4.32 0.45 -5.96
N MET A 48 -4.35 1.26 -4.90
CA MET A 48 -3.89 0.88 -3.57
C MET A 48 -4.93 1.31 -2.53
N VAL A 49 -5.18 0.47 -1.53
CA VAL A 49 -6.08 0.81 -0.42
C VAL A 49 -5.29 1.50 0.68
N CYS A 50 -5.75 2.68 1.07
CA CYS A 50 -5.13 3.59 2.03
C CYS A 50 -6.04 3.73 3.26
N GLY A 51 -5.47 3.65 4.46
CA GLY A 51 -6.24 3.74 5.70
C GLY A 51 -5.42 3.38 6.93
N PRO A 52 -6.04 3.43 8.12
CA PRO A 52 -5.35 3.13 9.37
C PRO A 52 -4.75 1.72 9.36
N ILE A 53 -3.47 1.63 9.70
CA ILE A 53 -2.78 0.37 10.02
C ILE A 53 -2.28 0.46 11.47
N SER A 54 -1.26 1.29 11.71
CA SER A 54 -0.59 1.42 13.01
C SER A 54 -1.19 2.52 13.90
N THR A 55 -1.72 3.59 13.29
CA THR A 55 -2.32 4.75 13.99
C THR A 55 -3.77 4.94 13.57
N GLY A 56 -4.64 5.24 14.53
CA GLY A 56 -6.08 5.48 14.28
C GLY A 56 -6.90 4.20 14.06
N GLY A 57 -8.08 4.37 13.48
CA GLY A 57 -8.97 3.27 13.10
C GLY A 57 -9.65 2.52 14.24
N LEU A 58 -9.63 1.18 14.19
CA LEU A 58 -10.41 0.29 15.06
C LEU A 58 -9.79 0.12 16.46
N GLY A 59 -8.75 0.91 16.77
CA GLY A 59 -8.02 0.84 18.03
C GLY A 59 -7.12 -0.40 18.18
N SER A 60 -6.94 -1.18 17.10
CA SER A 60 -6.01 -2.32 17.05
C SER A 60 -5.48 -2.50 15.63
N GLN A 61 -4.17 -2.72 15.52
CA GLN A 61 -3.48 -3.00 14.26
C GLN A 61 -4.07 -4.23 13.57
N GLU A 62 -4.39 -5.29 14.31
CA GLU A 62 -4.99 -6.50 13.75
C GLU A 62 -6.34 -6.21 13.08
N LYS A 63 -7.21 -5.45 13.77
CA LYS A 63 -8.52 -5.07 13.24
C LYS A 63 -8.39 -4.16 12.01
N ASN A 64 -7.44 -3.24 12.05
CA ASN A 64 -7.11 -2.36 10.93
C ASN A 64 -6.64 -3.15 9.70
N LEU A 65 -5.74 -4.12 9.88
CA LEU A 65 -5.27 -5.00 8.81
C LEU A 65 -6.40 -5.88 8.25
N GLN A 66 -7.31 -6.37 9.11
CA GLN A 66 -8.49 -7.12 8.67
C GLN A 66 -9.44 -6.26 7.82
N ALA A 67 -9.67 -5.01 8.21
CA ALA A 67 -10.45 -4.04 7.42
C ALA A 67 -9.81 -3.80 6.05
N LEU A 68 -8.52 -3.50 6.03
CA LEU A 68 -7.74 -3.28 4.81
C LEU A 68 -7.80 -4.50 3.87
N THR A 69 -7.58 -5.71 4.42
CA THR A 69 -7.64 -6.97 3.67
C THR A 69 -9.03 -7.21 3.07
N SER A 70 -10.09 -6.94 3.82
CA SER A 70 -11.47 -7.11 3.37
C SER A 70 -11.79 -6.20 2.18
N TRP A 71 -11.30 -4.96 2.20
CA TRP A 71 -11.48 -4.02 1.09
C TRP A 71 -10.64 -4.35 -0.13
N ILE A 72 -9.38 -4.77 0.05
CA ILE A 72 -8.55 -5.29 -1.05
C ILE A 72 -9.29 -6.44 -1.74
N ALA A 73 -9.78 -7.42 -0.97
CA ALA A 73 -10.51 -8.56 -1.51
C ALA A 73 -11.79 -8.14 -2.26
N LYS A 74 -12.56 -7.19 -1.72
CA LYS A 74 -13.77 -6.65 -2.37
C LYS A 74 -13.47 -5.92 -3.69
N LEU A 75 -12.41 -5.12 -3.73
CA LEU A 75 -12.03 -4.39 -4.94
C LEU A 75 -11.51 -5.35 -6.02
N VAL A 76 -10.68 -6.33 -5.64
CA VAL A 76 -10.20 -7.38 -6.55
C VAL A 76 -11.37 -8.19 -7.11
N SER A 77 -12.34 -8.57 -6.27
CA SER A 77 -13.52 -9.32 -6.71
C SER A 77 -14.40 -8.52 -7.66
N SER A 78 -14.44 -7.20 -7.49
CA SER A 78 -15.14 -6.24 -8.36
C SER A 78 -14.38 -5.92 -9.66
N GLY A 79 -13.17 -6.47 -9.87
CA GLY A 79 -12.41 -6.29 -11.11
C GLY A 79 -11.36 -5.18 -11.08
N HIS A 80 -11.08 -4.57 -9.93
CA HIS A 80 -10.04 -3.56 -9.80
C HIS A 80 -8.68 -4.22 -9.52
N PRO A 81 -7.63 -3.95 -10.31
CA PRO A 81 -6.27 -4.36 -9.98
C PRO A 81 -5.79 -3.60 -8.74
N ILE A 82 -5.42 -4.31 -7.68
CA ILE A 82 -4.99 -3.70 -6.42
C ILE A 82 -3.57 -4.13 -6.09
N PHE A 83 -2.67 -3.18 -5.87
CA PHE A 83 -1.39 -3.42 -5.24
C PHE A 83 -1.62 -3.61 -3.74
N SER A 84 -1.09 -4.70 -3.18
CA SER A 84 -1.22 -5.00 -1.75
C SER A 84 0.11 -4.76 -1.05
N GLN A 85 0.10 -3.80 -0.12
CA GLN A 85 1.22 -3.49 0.77
C GLN A 85 1.42 -4.55 1.87
N LEU A 86 0.42 -5.40 2.13
CA LEU A 86 0.43 -6.35 3.25
C LEU A 86 1.66 -7.25 3.32
N PRO A 87 2.22 -7.79 2.21
CA PRO A 87 3.39 -8.65 2.31
C PRO A 87 4.70 -7.90 2.64
N PHE A 88 4.70 -6.57 2.56
CA PHE A 88 5.84 -5.73 2.91
C PHE A 88 5.92 -5.42 4.41
N GLU A 89 4.84 -5.61 5.17
CA GLU A 89 4.72 -5.18 6.58
C GLU A 89 5.87 -5.71 7.47
N SER A 90 6.28 -6.97 7.30
CA SER A 90 7.38 -7.55 8.07
C SER A 90 8.72 -6.86 7.79
N ALA A 91 8.98 -6.52 6.52
CA ALA A 91 10.18 -5.81 6.10
C ALA A 91 10.15 -4.35 6.56
N LEU A 92 9.01 -3.67 6.42
CA LEU A 92 8.81 -2.30 6.87
C LEU A 92 9.04 -2.19 8.38
N TRP A 93 8.48 -3.10 9.17
CA TRP A 93 8.68 -3.14 10.62
C TRP A 93 10.13 -3.46 10.99
N ARG A 94 10.75 -4.44 10.31
CA ARG A 94 12.16 -4.80 10.53
C ARG A 94 13.09 -3.61 10.27
N ILE A 95 12.93 -2.89 9.16
CA ILE A 95 13.76 -1.72 8.83
C ILE A 95 13.52 -0.59 9.85
N SER A 96 12.27 -0.36 10.24
CA SER A 96 11.91 0.66 11.23
C SER A 96 12.57 0.41 12.60
N ASN A 97 12.68 -0.86 13.03
CA ASN A 97 13.28 -1.21 14.32
C ASN A 97 14.82 -1.19 14.35
N VAL A 98 15.49 -1.13 13.19
CA VAL A 98 16.97 -1.11 13.13
C VAL A 98 17.52 0.28 13.49
N SER A 99 16.70 1.32 13.43
CA SER A 99 17.11 2.67 13.83
C SER A 99 15.94 3.40 14.49
N ASP A 100 16.06 3.62 15.81
CA ASP A 100 15.13 4.44 16.62
C ASP A 100 14.95 5.87 16.07
N CYS A 101 15.80 6.29 15.13
CA CYS A 101 15.85 7.61 14.54
C CYS A 101 14.95 7.78 13.31
N LEU A 102 14.46 6.70 12.69
CA LEU A 102 13.83 6.81 11.37
C LEU A 102 12.41 7.38 11.40
N GLY A 103 11.66 7.24 12.51
CA GLY A 103 10.31 7.80 12.63
C GLY A 103 9.30 7.29 11.58
N GLU A 104 8.02 7.62 11.77
CA GLU A 104 6.94 7.22 10.84
C GLU A 104 7.12 7.82 9.43
N PHE A 105 7.74 9.00 9.33
CA PHE A 105 7.93 9.69 8.05
C PHE A 105 9.00 9.08 7.14
N ALA A 106 10.06 8.45 7.67
CA ALA A 106 11.06 7.82 6.80
C ALA A 106 10.48 6.64 6.01
N LEU A 107 9.55 5.89 6.60
CA LEU A 107 8.77 4.87 5.90
C LEU A 107 7.94 5.49 4.79
N LEU A 108 7.18 6.55 5.10
CA LEU A 108 6.30 7.22 4.15
C LEU A 108 7.10 7.78 2.95
N GLU A 109 8.21 8.47 3.21
CA GLU A 109 9.04 9.07 2.17
C GLU A 109 9.93 8.05 1.43
N GLY A 110 10.50 7.11 2.16
CA GLY A 110 11.44 6.12 1.61
C GLY A 110 10.76 5.01 0.83
N PHE A 111 9.56 4.60 1.25
CA PHE A 111 8.78 3.54 0.61
C PHE A 111 7.61 4.09 -0.21
N TYR A 112 6.58 4.63 0.45
CA TYR A 112 5.31 4.96 -0.21
C TYR A 112 5.45 6.09 -1.24
N LEU A 113 6.20 7.14 -0.95
CA LEU A 113 6.42 8.24 -1.90
C LEU A 113 7.05 7.73 -3.20
N LYS A 114 7.98 6.79 -3.10
CA LYS A 114 8.67 6.21 -4.27
C LYS A 114 7.70 5.40 -5.12
N LEU A 115 6.78 4.67 -4.50
CA LEU A 115 5.70 3.97 -5.23
C LEU A 115 4.80 4.98 -5.95
N PHE A 116 4.38 6.06 -5.29
CA PHE A 116 3.53 7.09 -5.90
C PHE A 116 4.23 7.84 -7.03
N GLN A 117 5.49 8.24 -6.84
CA GLN A 117 6.30 8.92 -7.85
C GLN A 117 6.62 8.05 -9.07
N SER A 118 6.50 6.72 -8.96
CA SER A 118 6.69 5.81 -10.11
C SER A 118 5.61 5.99 -11.20
N GLY A 119 4.45 6.57 -10.86
CA GLY A 119 3.31 6.68 -11.77
C GLY A 119 2.60 5.36 -12.08
N LEU A 120 3.01 4.25 -11.45
CA LEU A 120 2.41 2.93 -11.67
C LEU A 120 1.09 2.74 -10.90
N ILE A 121 0.93 3.45 -9.78
CA ILE A 121 -0.33 3.53 -9.03
C ILE A 121 -1.14 4.70 -9.60
N GLY A 122 -2.29 4.39 -10.20
CA GLY A 122 -3.15 5.38 -10.83
C GLY A 122 -4.28 5.88 -9.93
N ILE A 123 -4.58 5.15 -8.85
CA ILE A 123 -5.71 5.45 -7.97
C ILE A 123 -5.44 5.02 -6.53
N LEU A 124 -5.77 5.88 -5.57
CA LEU A 124 -5.77 5.57 -4.14
C LEU A 124 -7.22 5.47 -3.62
N TYR A 125 -7.53 4.37 -2.96
CA TYR A 125 -8.83 4.11 -2.35
C TYR A 125 -8.74 4.31 -0.83
N PHE A 126 -9.42 5.31 -0.29
CA PHE A 126 -9.37 5.65 1.13
C PHE A 126 -10.51 5.00 1.91
N LEU A 127 -10.18 4.30 2.99
CA LEU A 127 -11.15 3.79 3.97
C LEU A 127 -11.87 4.94 4.68
N GLN A 128 -13.11 4.75 5.12
CA GLN A 128 -13.98 5.83 5.66
C GLN A 128 -13.36 6.70 6.75
N ASN A 129 -12.42 6.15 7.50
CA ASN A 129 -11.76 6.75 8.66
C ASN A 129 -10.29 7.09 8.42
N TRP A 130 -9.86 7.18 7.16
CA TRP A 130 -8.47 7.45 6.78
C TRP A 130 -7.89 8.69 7.49
N GLN A 131 -8.72 9.71 7.76
CA GLN A 131 -8.33 10.95 8.46
C GLN A 131 -7.86 10.71 9.90
N THR A 132 -8.14 9.55 10.48
CA THR A 132 -7.67 9.20 11.83
C THR A 132 -6.24 8.66 11.84
N SER A 133 -5.65 8.40 10.67
CA SER A 133 -4.29 7.89 10.52
C SER A 133 -3.38 8.97 9.96
N VAL A 134 -2.22 9.16 10.60
CA VAL A 134 -1.17 10.08 10.14
C VAL A 134 -0.68 9.64 8.75
N GLY A 135 -0.33 8.35 8.61
CA GLY A 135 0.07 7.77 7.33
C GLY A 135 -0.97 7.96 6.22
N ALA A 136 -2.23 7.58 6.46
CA ALA A 136 -3.25 7.71 5.41
C ALA A 136 -3.60 9.17 5.08
N THR A 137 -3.47 10.08 6.03
CA THR A 137 -3.61 11.52 5.76
C THR A 137 -2.47 12.04 4.89
N TRP A 138 -1.23 11.63 5.20
CA TRP A 138 -0.09 11.96 4.37
C TRP A 138 -0.22 11.37 2.96
N GLU A 139 -0.70 10.13 2.81
CA GLU A 139 -0.94 9.50 1.50
C GLU A 139 -1.97 10.28 0.67
N HIS A 140 -3.02 10.81 1.34
CA HIS A 140 -4.02 11.67 0.71
C HIS A 140 -3.43 12.96 0.16
N ASP A 141 -2.61 13.63 0.96
CA ASP A 141 -1.94 14.88 0.56
C ASP A 141 -0.97 14.64 -0.59
N GLN A 142 -0.23 13.52 -0.58
CA GLN A 142 0.67 13.16 -1.67
C GLN A 142 -0.10 12.82 -2.96
N ALA A 143 -1.23 12.13 -2.86
CA ALA A 143 -2.08 11.89 -4.03
C ALA A 143 -2.63 13.19 -4.62
N LEU A 144 -3.01 14.17 -3.78
CA LEU A 144 -3.38 15.50 -4.25
C LEU A 144 -2.22 16.19 -4.98
N ALA A 145 -1.03 16.20 -4.37
CA ALA A 145 0.15 16.87 -4.92
C ALA A 145 0.63 16.25 -6.24
N LEU A 146 0.52 14.93 -6.37
CA LEU A 146 0.97 14.17 -7.54
C LEU A 146 -0.13 13.98 -8.60
N GLY A 147 -1.36 14.41 -8.33
CA GLY A 147 -2.49 14.26 -9.25
C GLY A 147 -2.98 12.81 -9.42
N ILE A 148 -2.77 11.96 -8.41
CA ILE A 148 -3.29 10.58 -8.40
C ILE A 148 -4.78 10.60 -8.12
N GLU A 149 -5.57 9.79 -8.82
CA GLU A 149 -7.01 9.69 -8.58
C GLU A 149 -7.27 9.22 -7.14
N ARG A 150 -8.25 9.82 -6.47
CA ARG A 150 -8.63 9.46 -5.10
C ARG A 150 -10.09 9.04 -5.09
N LYS A 151 -10.39 7.87 -4.53
CA LYS A 151 -11.75 7.41 -4.26
C LYS A 151 -11.93 7.13 -2.78
N TYR A 152 -13.08 7.47 -2.25
CA TYR A 152 -13.44 7.21 -0.86
C TYR A 152 -14.39 6.03 -0.86
N LEU A 153 -14.04 5.00 -0.08
CA LEU A 153 -14.78 3.77 -0.03
C LEU A 153 -15.97 3.94 0.93
N GLU A 154 -17.16 3.59 0.44
CA GLU A 154 -18.40 3.61 1.21
C GLU A 154 -19.00 2.21 1.25
N GLY A 155 -19.48 1.77 2.43
CA GLY A 155 -20.23 0.51 2.54
C GLY A 155 -20.21 -0.12 3.93
N ASN A 156 -20.74 -1.35 4.00
CA ASN A 156 -20.92 -2.10 5.25
C ASN A 156 -19.75 -3.02 5.63
N LEU A 157 -18.55 -2.79 5.09
CA LEU A 157 -17.35 -3.48 5.56
C LEU A 157 -16.83 -2.80 6.84
N PRO A 158 -15.97 -3.45 7.63
CA PRO A 158 -15.28 -2.79 8.74
C PRO A 158 -14.51 -1.59 8.17
N PHE A 159 -14.99 -0.38 8.48
CA PHE A 159 -14.68 0.91 7.84
C PHE A 159 -14.73 0.92 6.31
#